data_AF-A0A0S8EPB6-F1
#
_entry.id   AF-A0A0S8EPB6-F1
#
_cell.length_a   1.000
_cell.length_b   1.000
_cell.length_c   1.000
_cell.angle_alpha   90.00
_cell.angle_beta   90.00
_cell.angle_gamma   90.00
#
_symmetry.space_group_name_H-M   'P 1'
#
loop_
_entity.id
_entity.type
_entity.pdbx_description
1 polymer ?
#
loop_
_entity_poly.entity_id
_entity_poly.type
_entity_poly.pdbx_seq_one_letter_code
_entity_poly.pdbx_strand_id
1 'polypeptide(L)' 'MLVRVLLVSLLVAVAAFLTFPYWASCNMKYEACLAICDVRHFNANIDKAACKGGCTSKKIACLTKQVLEPSSPEK' A
#
# COMPACT_ATOMS: atom_id res chain seq x y z
N MET A 1 30.02 18.51 5.94
CA MET A 1 29.07 17.75 6.78
C MET A 1 27.65 17.82 6.26
N LEU A 2 27.09 19.01 6.01
CA LEU A 2 25.71 19.21 5.50
C LEU A 2 25.34 18.40 4.25
N VAL A 3 26.21 18.34 3.24
CA VAL A 3 25.97 17.58 2.00
C VAL A 3 25.84 16.08 2.25
N ARG A 4 26.65 15.52 3.17
CA ARG A 4 26.57 14.09 3.53
C ARG A 4 25.28 13.79 4.29
N VAL A 5 24.86 14.68 5.19
CA VAL A 5 23.59 14.55 5.91
C VAL A 5 22.41 14.60 4.94
N LEU A 6 22.40 15.53 3.99
CA LEU A 6 21.36 15.61 2.95
C LEU A 6 21.28 14.35 2.08
N LEU A 7 22.43 13.81 1.67
CA LEU A 7 22.51 12.58 0.89
C LEU A 7 21.95 11.37 1.65
N VAL A 8 22.34 11.20 2.92
CA VAL A 8 21.82 10.12 3.78
C VAL A 8 20.31 10.28 3.99
N SER A 9 19.85 11.50 4.23
CA SER A 9 18.41 11.80 4.40
C SER A 9 17.60 11.42 3.16
N LEU A 10 18.11 11.76 1.98
CA LEU A 10 17.48 11.44 0.69
C LEU A 10 17.43 9.93 0.46
N LEU A 11 18.53 9.22 0.74
CA LEU A 11 18.60 7.76 0.63
C LEU A 11 17.59 7.07 1.53
N VAL A 12 17.45 7.52 2.78
CA VAL A 12 16.48 6.97 3.73
C VAL A 12 15.05 7.22 3.26
N ALA A 13 14.74 8.41 2.75
CA ALA A 13 13.40 8.71 2.22
C ALA A 13 13.04 7.83 1.02
N VAL A 14 13.98 7.60 0.10
CA VAL A 14 13.78 6.72 -1.06
C VAL A 14 13.59 5.27 -0.61
N ALA A 15 14.43 4.78 0.30
CA ALA A 15 14.31 3.42 0.84
C ALA A 15 12.96 3.22 1.53
N ALA A 16 12.55 4.16 2.39
CA ALA A 16 11.26 4.13 3.06
C ALA A 16 10.10 4.16 2.07
N PHE A 17 10.17 4.95 0.99
CA PHE A 17 9.12 4.98 -0.03
C PHE A 17 9.01 3.66 -0.82
N LEU A 18 10.15 3.02 -1.10
CA LEU A 18 10.19 1.74 -1.81
C LEU A 18 9.76 0.57 -0.93
N THR A 19 10.08 0.60 0.36
CA THR A 19 9.67 -0.45 1.31
C THR A 19 8.29 -0.20 1.91
N PHE A 20 7.76 1.03 1.88
CA PHE A 20 6.41 1.35 2.34
C PHE A 20 5.33 0.38 1.82
N PRO A 21 5.25 0.04 0.52
CA PRO A 21 4.29 -0.94 0.04
C PRO A 21 4.59 -2.39 0.47
N TYR A 22 5.79 -2.69 0.97
CA TYR A 22 6.14 -4.01 1.50
C TYR A 22 5.59 -4.17 2.94
N TRP A 23 5.87 -3.19 3.80
CA TRP A 23 5.42 -3.16 5.21
C TRP A 23 3.99 -2.63 5.42
N ALA A 24 3.40 -2.01 4.40
CA ALA A 24 2.02 -1.54 4.48
C ALA A 24 1.08 -2.72 4.70
N SER A 25 0.50 -2.78 5.90
CA SER A 25 -0.52 -3.75 6.27
C SER A 25 -1.60 -3.84 5.19
N CYS A 26 -2.17 -5.03 4.98
CA CYS A 26 -3.25 -5.24 4.02
C CYS A 26 -4.40 -4.25 4.21
N ASN A 27 -4.61 -3.77 5.43
CA ASN A 27 -5.61 -2.75 5.72
C ASN A 27 -5.23 -1.36 5.18
N MET A 28 -3.96 -0.94 5.27
CA MET A 28 -3.51 0.34 4.68
C MET A 28 -3.58 0.33 3.15
N LYS A 29 -3.21 -0.79 2.51
CA LYS A 29 -3.36 -0.96 1.05
C LYS A 29 -4.82 -0.89 0.62
N TYR A 30 -5.71 -1.44 1.44
CA TYR A 30 -7.15 -1.40 1.19
C TYR A 30 -7.69 0.03 1.28
N GLU A 31 -7.41 0.75 2.36
CA GLU A 31 -7.84 2.15 2.54
C GLU A 31 -7.29 3.06 1.43
N ALA A 32 -6.02 2.91 1.04
CA ALA A 32 -5.44 3.65 -0.07
C ALA A 32 -6.13 3.33 -1.40
N CYS A 33 -6.47 2.07 -1.65
CA CYS A 33 -7.19 1.65 -2.84
C CYS A 33 -8.62 2.23 -2.86
N LEU A 34 -9.32 2.23 -1.73
CA LEU A 34 -10.64 2.86 -1.60
C LEU A 34 -10.56 4.37 -1.89
N ALA A 35 -9.60 5.06 -1.29
CA ALA A 35 -9.39 6.50 -1.52
C ALA A 35 -9.11 6.81 -3.00
N ILE A 36 -8.28 6.00 -3.67
CA ILE A 36 -8.01 6.15 -5.11
C ILE A 36 -9.27 5.90 -5.94
N CYS A 37 -10.09 4.90 -5.59
CA CYS A 37 -11.36 4.65 -6.27
C CYS A 37 -12.35 5.80 -6.07
N ASP A 38 -12.41 6.38 -4.86
CA ASP A 38 -13.25 7.53 -4.55
C ASP A 38 -12.85 8.78 -5.36
N VAL A 39 -11.55 9.01 -5.53
CA VAL A 39 -11.03 10.14 -6.33
C VAL A 39 -11.22 9.89 -7.84
N ARG A 40 -10.89 8.69 -8.34
CA ARG A 40 -10.98 8.39 -9.79
C ARG A 40 -12.40 8.26 -10.30
N HIS A 41 -13.31 7.71 -9.49
CA HIS A 41 -14.69 7.41 -9.89
C HIS A 41 -15.71 8.25 -9.11
N PHE A 42 -15.33 9.48 -8.74
CA PHE A 42 -16.20 10.40 -7.98
C PHE A 42 -17.59 10.59 -8.62
N ASN A 43 -17.67 10.61 -9.95
CA ASN A 43 -18.92 10.84 -10.70
C ASN A 43 -19.53 9.57 -11.34
N ALA A 44 -18.90 8.40 -11.15
CA ALA A 44 -19.30 7.14 -11.80
C ALA A 44 -19.58 6.07 -10.74
N ASN A 45 -20.80 6.03 -10.21
CA ASN A 45 -21.18 5.16 -9.08
C ASN A 45 -21.00 3.66 -9.37
N ILE A 46 -21.23 3.21 -10.61
CA ILE A 46 -21.07 1.80 -11.00
C ILE A 46 -19.58 1.42 -11.02
N ASP A 47 -18.74 2.24 -11.65
CA ASP A 47 -17.29 2.00 -11.70
C ASP A 47 -16.64 2.12 -10.32
N LYS A 48 -17.15 3.03 -9.48
CA LYS A 48 -16.75 3.17 -8.09
C LYS A 48 -17.02 1.89 -7.31
N ALA A 49 -18.20 1.29 -7.46
CA ALA A 49 -18.54 0.03 -6.81
C ALA A 49 -17.66 -1.13 -7.32
N ALA A 50 -17.42 -1.23 -8.63
CA ALA A 50 -16.53 -2.23 -9.22
C ALA A 50 -15.07 -2.07 -8.72
N CYS A 51 -14.58 -0.83 -8.65
CA CYS A 51 -13.24 -0.51 -8.16
C CYS A 51 -13.09 -0.89 -6.67
N LYS A 52 -14.08 -0.54 -5.83
CA LYS A 52 -14.11 -0.95 -4.41
C LYS A 52 -14.16 -2.46 -4.24
N GLY A 53 -14.94 -3.16 -5.07
CA GLY A 53 -14.97 -4.63 -5.12
C GLY A 53 -13.60 -5.23 -5.43
N GLY A 54 -12.89 -4.68 -6.42
CA GLY A 54 -11.52 -5.07 -6.75
C GLY A 54 -10.52 -4.82 -5.60
N CYS A 55 -10.67 -3.71 -4.85
CA CYS A 55 -9.87 -3.44 -3.66
C CYS A 55 -10.11 -4.47 -2.55
N THR A 56 -11.36 -4.89 -2.34
CA THR A 56 -11.71 -5.93 -1.37
C THR A 56 -11.09 -7.27 -1.74
N SER A 57 -11.14 -7.67 -3.02
CA SER A 57 -10.47 -8.89 -3.48
C SER A 57 -8.95 -8.84 -3.27
N LYS A 58 -8.31 -7.68 -3.50
CA LYS A 58 -6.88 -7.48 -3.20
C LYS A 58 -6.58 -7.55 -1.70
N LYS A 59 -7.47 -7.03 -0.85
CA LYS A 59 -7.35 -7.15 0.62
C LYS A 59 -7.40 -8.61 1.04
N ILE A 60 -8.37 -9.37 0.53
CA ILE A 60 -8.51 -10.81 0.82
C ILE A 60 -7.26 -11.55 0.35
N ALA A 61 -6.79 -11.33 -0.89
CA ALA A 61 -5.58 -11.98 -1.39
C ALA A 61 -4.34 -11.65 -0.53
N CYS A 62 -4.24 -10.41 -0.03
CA CYS A 62 -3.17 -9.99 0.87
C CYS A 62 -3.26 -10.70 2.23
N LEU A 63 -4.45 -10.75 2.84
CA LEU A 63 -4.68 -11.47 4.09
C LEU A 63 -4.41 -12.98 3.94
N THR A 64 -4.83 -13.57 2.82
CA THR A 64 -4.59 -14.98 2.51
C THR A 64 -3.10 -15.28 2.39
N LYS A 65 -2.29 -14.38 1.80
CA LYS A 65 -0.82 -14.52 1.78
C LYS A 65 -0.22 -14.45 3.19
N GLN A 66 -0.68 -13.51 4.02
CA GLN A 66 -0.23 -13.41 5.42
C GLN A 66 -0.63 -14.64 6.26
N VAL A 67 -1.74 -15.29 5.96
CA VAL A 67 -2.22 -16.50 6.64
C VAL A 67 -1.52 -17.76 6.13
N LEU A 68 -1.21 -17.84 4.84
CA LEU A 68 -0.53 -18.99 4.22
C LEU A 68 0.99 -18.98 4.41
N GLU A 69 1.60 -17.84 4.77
CA GLU A 69 2.99 -17.73 5.20
C GLU A 69 3.08 -17.50 6.73
N PRO A 70 2.92 -18.54 7.59
CA PRO A 70 3.10 -18.41 9.04
C PRO A 70 4.58 -18.37 9.49
N SER A 71 5.55 -18.17 8.60
CA SER A 71 6.98 -18.20 8.94
C SER A 71 7.81 -17.19 8.17
N SER A 72 7.80 -15.92 8.58
CA SER A 72 9.03 -15.11 8.57
C SER A 72 8.86 -13.87 9.46
N PRO A 73 9.73 -13.64 10.46
CA PRO A 73 9.90 -12.32 11.03
C PRO A 73 10.51 -11.44 9.93
N GLU A 74 9.72 -10.53 9.39
CA GLU A 74 10.19 -9.52 8.44
C GLU A 74 11.20 -8.64 9.18
N LYS A 75 12.47 -8.76 8.75
CA LYS A 75 13.66 -8.06 9.28
C LYS A 75 13.73 -6.63 8.83
#